data_AF-A0A519MJ29-F1
#
_entry.id   AF-A0A519MJ29-F1
#
_cell.length_a   1.000
_cell.length_b   1.000
_cell.length_c   1.000
_cell.angle_alpha   90.00
_cell.angle_beta   90.00
_cell.angle_gamma   90.00
#
_symmetry.space_group_name_H-M   'P 1'
#
loop_
_entity.id
_entity.type
_entity.pdbx_description
1 polymer ?
#
loop_
_entity_poly.entity_id
_entity_poly.type
_entity_poly.pdbx_seq_one_letter_code
_entity_poly.pdbx_strand_id
1 'polypeptide(L)'
;MGLLSLPSIRRRALTGLVLSASVAALSGCYVAPMQPAPVPVVVQAPAPPAPLTLAVRLYPANDQATALGVVHAVVTNDLHGRGTFQATIQGESFMGEATRKAGSSREGLASGAGSRGSYLSCQYAMNSSTLGMGSCRLSSGALFTMHVGG
;
A
#
# COMPACT_ATOMS: atom_id res chain seq x y z
N MET A 1 -23.58 37.16 99.69
CA MET A 1 -24.86 36.46 99.95
C MET A 1 -25.53 36.17 98.62
N GLY A 2 -25.98 34.93 98.40
CA GLY A 2 -26.88 34.56 97.31
C GLY A 2 -26.30 33.62 96.24
N LEU A 3 -26.30 32.32 96.51
CA LEU A 3 -26.38 31.28 95.48
C LEU A 3 -27.74 31.33 94.79
N LEU A 4 -27.81 31.04 93.49
CA LEU A 4 -28.92 30.39 92.73
C LEU A 4 -28.42 30.25 91.27
N SER A 5 -27.93 29.12 90.77
CA SER A 5 -28.58 27.83 90.47
C SER A 5 -29.47 27.83 89.20
N LEU A 6 -28.85 27.43 88.07
CA LEU A 6 -29.32 26.66 86.87
C LEU A 6 -30.57 27.13 86.05
N PRO A 7 -30.83 26.62 84.80
CA PRO A 7 -30.23 25.45 84.13
C PRO A 7 -29.76 25.59 82.66
N SER A 8 -28.66 24.87 82.40
CA SER A 8 -28.24 24.00 81.29
C SER A 8 -29.12 23.66 80.06
N ILE A 9 -30.31 24.22 79.85
CA ILE A 9 -31.24 23.78 78.78
C ILE A 9 -30.85 24.33 77.39
N ARG A 10 -30.19 25.48 77.31
CA ARG A 10 -29.89 26.15 76.02
C ARG A 10 -28.78 25.51 75.18
N ARG A 11 -27.94 24.64 75.76
CA ARG A 11 -26.76 24.09 75.06
C ARG A 11 -27.08 22.93 74.11
N ARG A 12 -28.24 22.27 74.24
CA ARG A 12 -28.59 21.10 73.41
C ARG A 12 -29.29 21.46 72.09
N ALA A 13 -29.83 22.66 71.96
CA ALA A 13 -30.55 23.06 70.74
C ALA A 13 -29.63 23.52 69.60
N LEU A 14 -28.44 24.04 69.93
CA LEU A 14 -27.49 24.55 68.93
C LEU A 14 -26.67 23.46 68.23
N THR A 15 -26.47 22.29 68.83
CA THR A 15 -25.70 21.19 68.22
C THR A 15 -26.50 20.36 67.23
N GLY A 16 -27.84 20.38 67.29
CA GLY A 16 -28.69 19.65 66.34
C GLY A 16 -28.84 20.32 64.97
N LEU A 17 -28.72 21.65 64.90
CA LEU A 17 -28.94 22.41 63.66
C LEU A 17 -27.69 22.46 62.75
N VAL A 18 -26.49 22.26 63.31
CA VAL A 18 -25.23 22.33 62.56
C VAL A 18 -24.92 21.01 61.83
N LEU A 19 -25.36 19.87 62.36
CA LEU A 19 -25.14 18.56 61.71
C LEU A 19 -26.07 18.29 60.52
N SER A 20 -27.25 18.90 60.45
CA SER A 20 -28.21 18.66 59.36
C SER A 20 -27.92 19.48 58.09
N ALA A 21 -27.19 20.61 58.22
CA ALA A 21 -26.81 21.44 57.07
C ALA A 21 -25.64 20.85 56.25
N SER A 22 -24.80 20.01 56.87
CA SER A 22 -23.63 19.41 56.21
C SER A 22 -23.99 18.19 55.35
N VAL A 23 -25.10 17.50 55.62
CA VAL A 23 -25.53 16.32 54.85
C VAL A 23 -26.21 16.72 53.54
N ALA A 24 -26.94 17.84 53.50
CA ALA A 24 -27.62 18.31 52.27
C ALA A 24 -26.65 18.83 51.19
N ALA A 25 -25.43 19.24 51.58
CA ALA A 25 -24.43 19.73 50.64
C ALA A 25 -23.71 18.61 49.86
N LEU A 26 -23.72 17.36 50.36
CA LEU A 26 -23.02 16.24 49.73
C LEU A 26 -23.90 15.34 48.85
N SER A 27 -25.23 15.46 48.91
CA SER A 27 -26.16 14.61 48.14
C SER A 27 -26.60 15.19 46.79
N GLY A 28 -25.96 16.27 46.32
CA GLY A 28 -26.19 16.80 44.99
C GLY A 28 -25.47 15.96 43.93
N CYS A 29 -26.16 14.99 43.32
CA CYS A 29 -25.67 14.29 42.13
C CYS A 29 -25.66 15.26 40.94
N TYR A 30 -24.58 16.03 40.80
CA TYR A 30 -24.38 16.90 39.64
C TYR A 30 -24.03 16.05 38.41
N VAL A 31 -24.99 15.90 37.50
CA VAL A 31 -24.76 15.26 36.19
C VAL A 31 -24.14 16.31 35.27
N ALA A 32 -22.82 16.32 35.17
CA ALA A 32 -22.11 17.11 34.17
C ALA A 32 -22.26 16.43 32.80
N PRO A 33 -22.82 17.11 31.77
CA PRO A 33 -22.87 16.56 30.42
C PRO A 33 -21.44 16.43 29.89
N MET A 34 -20.95 15.20 29.76
CA MET A 34 -19.71 14.91 29.05
C MET A 34 -19.95 15.16 27.56
N GLN A 35 -19.45 16.27 27.04
CA GLN A 35 -19.37 16.45 25.59
C GLN A 35 -18.45 15.35 25.04
N PRO A 36 -18.92 14.56 24.05
CA PRO A 36 -18.05 13.59 23.39
C PRO A 36 -16.81 14.30 22.88
N ALA A 37 -15.63 13.81 23.28
CA ALA A 37 -14.38 14.32 22.74
C ALA A 37 -14.44 14.19 21.20
N PRO A 38 -14.09 15.23 20.43
CA PRO A 38 -14.02 15.13 18.99
C PRO A 38 -13.07 14.00 18.63
N VAL A 39 -13.60 12.92 18.05
CA VAL A 39 -12.77 11.87 17.48
C VAL A 39 -11.96 12.50 16.35
N PRO A 40 -10.63 12.45 16.39
CA PRO A 40 -9.83 12.97 15.29
C PRO A 40 -10.19 12.18 14.04
N VAL A 41 -10.81 12.86 13.07
CA VAL A 41 -11.01 12.31 11.72
C VAL A 41 -9.64 12.26 11.08
N VAL A 42 -9.02 11.08 11.14
CA VAL A 42 -7.78 10.83 10.40
C VAL A 42 -8.15 10.77 8.93
N VAL A 43 -7.92 11.87 8.21
CA VAL A 43 -8.01 11.88 6.76
C VAL A 43 -6.87 11.00 6.25
N GLN A 44 -7.18 9.75 5.89
CA GLN A 44 -6.21 8.88 5.22
C GLN A 44 -5.85 9.52 3.89
N ALA A 45 -4.58 9.93 3.75
CA ALA A 45 -4.06 10.34 2.46
C ALA A 45 -4.14 9.15 1.48
N PRO A 46 -4.48 9.39 0.20
CA PRO A 46 -4.49 8.33 -0.80
C PRO A 46 -3.10 7.71 -0.94
N ALA A 47 -3.05 6.37 -0.95
CA ALA A 47 -1.80 5.63 -1.08
C ALA A 47 -1.11 5.96 -2.42
N PRO A 48 0.23 6.10 -2.44
CA PRO A 48 0.96 6.34 -3.67
C PRO A 48 0.79 5.15 -4.66
N PRO A 49 0.83 5.41 -5.98
CA PRO A 49 0.74 4.35 -6.98
C PRO A 49 1.89 3.34 -6.84
N ALA A 50 1.57 2.06 -6.72
CA ALA A 50 2.57 0.99 -6.65
C ALA A 50 3.03 0.56 -8.05
N PRO A 51 4.31 0.14 -8.23
CA PRO A 51 4.78 -0.46 -9.47
C PRO A 51 3.96 -1.69 -9.87
N LEU A 52 3.69 -1.83 -11.17
CA LEU A 52 2.91 -2.95 -11.71
C LEU A 52 3.86 -4.01 -12.26
N THR A 53 3.80 -5.22 -11.71
CA THR A 53 4.57 -6.37 -12.22
C THR A 53 3.71 -7.17 -13.19
N LEU A 54 4.12 -7.27 -14.45
CA LEU A 54 3.43 -7.98 -15.51
C LEU A 54 4.17 -9.26 -15.86
N ALA A 55 3.45 -10.38 -15.83
CA ALA A 55 3.96 -11.65 -16.33
C ALA A 55 4.01 -11.61 -17.87
N VAL A 56 5.09 -12.12 -18.43
CA VAL A 56 5.31 -12.18 -19.88
C VAL A 56 5.66 -13.62 -20.26
N ARG A 57 4.99 -14.11 -21.29
CA ARG A 57 5.27 -15.43 -21.88
C ARG A 57 5.80 -15.26 -23.29
N LEU A 58 6.91 -15.91 -23.57
CA LEU A 58 7.60 -15.91 -24.85
C LEU A 58 7.45 -17.28 -25.49
N TYR A 59 6.65 -17.36 -26.55
CA TYR A 59 6.42 -18.59 -27.29
C TYR A 59 7.38 -18.69 -28.48
N PRO A 60 7.96 -19.86 -28.76
CA PRO A 60 8.81 -20.04 -29.93
C PRO A 60 8.14 -19.64 -31.24
N ALA A 61 8.87 -18.91 -32.10
CA ALA A 61 8.44 -18.53 -33.44
C ALA A 61 9.38 -19.01 -34.55
N ASN A 62 10.49 -19.69 -34.20
CA ASN A 62 11.40 -20.34 -35.14
C ASN A 62 12.09 -21.56 -34.51
N ASP A 63 12.77 -22.38 -35.31
CA ASP A 63 13.42 -23.61 -34.84
C ASP A 63 14.47 -23.38 -33.75
N GLN A 64 15.20 -22.25 -33.83
CA GLN A 64 16.17 -21.86 -32.81
C GLN A 64 15.50 -21.60 -31.46
N ALA A 65 14.31 -20.98 -31.44
CA ALA A 65 13.52 -20.77 -30.24
C ALA A 65 12.83 -22.06 -29.77
N THR A 66 12.44 -22.95 -30.67
CA THR A 66 11.81 -24.24 -30.33
C THR A 66 12.73 -25.07 -29.44
N ALA A 67 14.04 -25.06 -29.70
CA ALA A 67 15.04 -25.72 -28.86
C ALA A 67 15.16 -25.12 -27.45
N LEU A 68 14.73 -23.87 -27.25
CA LEU A 68 14.73 -23.16 -25.96
C LEU A 68 13.42 -23.31 -25.19
N GLY A 69 12.34 -23.69 -25.88
CA GLY A 69 11.01 -23.84 -25.29
C GLY A 69 10.34 -22.50 -24.94
N VAL A 70 9.27 -22.57 -24.15
CA VAL A 70 8.55 -21.38 -23.68
C VAL A 70 9.38 -20.69 -22.59
N VAL A 71 9.60 -19.39 -22.74
CA VAL A 71 10.35 -18.58 -21.78
C VAL A 71 9.40 -17.71 -20.96
N HIS A 72 9.64 -17.68 -19.65
CA HIS A 72 8.99 -16.78 -18.72
C HIS A 72 9.83 -15.53 -18.52
N ALA A 73 9.17 -14.38 -18.62
CA ALA A 73 9.76 -13.08 -18.37
C ALA A 73 8.82 -12.25 -17.49
N VAL A 74 9.37 -11.20 -16.90
CA VAL A 74 8.66 -10.27 -16.03
C VAL A 74 9.03 -8.86 -16.45
N VAL A 75 8.01 -8.02 -16.60
CA VAL A 75 8.17 -6.58 -16.82
C VAL A 75 7.61 -5.85 -15.61
N THR A 76 8.42 -5.05 -14.94
CA THR A 76 7.93 -4.16 -13.88
C THR A 76 7.78 -2.77 -14.46
N ASN A 77 6.56 -2.26 -14.51
CA ASN A 77 6.25 -0.91 -14.97
C ASN A 77 6.17 0.04 -13.77
N ASP A 78 7.05 1.02 -13.73
CA ASP A 78 7.14 2.00 -12.64
C ASP A 78 6.18 3.19 -12.83
N LEU A 79 5.19 3.05 -13.73
CA LEU A 79 4.14 4.03 -14.05
C LEU A 79 4.63 5.36 -14.65
N HIS A 80 5.93 5.52 -14.86
CA HIS A 80 6.56 6.72 -15.46
C HIS A 80 7.02 6.53 -16.91
N GLY A 81 6.56 5.48 -17.60
CA GLY A 81 6.95 5.19 -18.98
C GLY A 81 8.31 4.49 -19.14
N ARG A 82 8.93 4.14 -18.00
CA ARG A 82 10.09 3.25 -17.87
C ARG A 82 9.70 2.08 -16.97
N GLY A 83 10.36 0.97 -17.17
CA GLY A 83 10.24 -0.23 -16.38
C GLY A 83 11.49 -1.09 -16.45
N THR A 84 11.51 -2.15 -15.67
CA THR A 84 12.57 -3.15 -15.68
C THR A 84 12.09 -4.41 -16.40
N PHE A 85 12.99 -5.03 -17.15
CA PHE A 85 12.73 -6.29 -17.85
C PHE A 85 13.65 -7.37 -17.31
N GLN A 86 13.08 -8.53 -17.01
CA GLN A 86 13.80 -9.69 -16.50
C GLN A 86 13.31 -10.96 -17.20
N ALA A 87 14.23 -11.82 -17.64
CA ALA A 87 13.91 -13.12 -18.22
C ALA A 87 14.98 -14.16 -17.84
N THR A 88 14.64 -15.44 -17.91
CA THR A 88 15.60 -16.53 -17.72
C THR A 88 15.50 -17.52 -18.87
N ILE A 89 16.60 -17.71 -19.62
CA ILE A 89 16.66 -18.59 -20.79
C ILE A 89 17.85 -19.53 -20.62
N GLN A 90 17.62 -20.84 -20.62
CA GLN A 90 18.68 -21.84 -20.46
C GLN A 90 19.62 -21.58 -19.27
N GLY A 91 19.05 -21.16 -18.13
CA GLY A 91 19.80 -20.83 -16.91
C GLY A 91 20.57 -19.50 -16.94
N GLU A 92 20.50 -18.72 -18.02
CA GLU A 92 21.04 -17.36 -18.07
C GLU A 92 19.96 -16.34 -17.74
N SER A 93 20.27 -15.48 -16.77
CA SER A 93 19.43 -14.36 -16.35
C SER A 93 19.69 -13.15 -17.25
N PHE A 94 18.62 -12.62 -17.85
CA PHE A 94 18.62 -11.39 -18.63
C PHE A 94 18.00 -10.28 -17.80
N MET A 95 18.70 -9.15 -17.67
CA MET A 95 18.20 -7.96 -16.97
C MET A 95 18.39 -6.71 -17.82
N GLY A 96 17.41 -5.81 -17.78
CA GLY A 96 17.52 -4.50 -18.42
C GLY A 96 16.27 -3.67 -18.27
N GLU A 97 15.95 -2.88 -19.29
CA GLU A 97 14.95 -1.83 -19.23
C GLU A 97 13.83 -2.04 -20.26
N ALA A 98 12.64 -1.58 -19.89
CA ALA A 98 11.48 -1.48 -20.76
C ALA A 98 11.07 -0.01 -20.86
N THR A 99 10.97 0.52 -22.08
CA THR A 99 10.70 1.94 -22.33
C THR A 99 9.63 2.08 -23.40
N ARG A 100 8.73 3.05 -23.24
CA ARG A 100 7.76 3.39 -24.28
C ARG A 100 8.45 4.10 -25.45
N LYS A 101 7.99 3.82 -26.67
CA LYS A 101 8.47 4.49 -27.88
C LYS A 101 8.01 5.95 -27.87
N ALA A 102 8.88 6.87 -28.26
CA ALA A 102 8.54 8.28 -28.37
C ALA A 102 7.33 8.48 -29.30
N GLY A 103 6.33 9.23 -28.83
CA GLY A 103 5.09 9.47 -29.58
C GLY A 103 4.06 8.34 -29.53
N SER A 104 4.33 7.23 -28.83
CA SER A 104 3.35 6.15 -28.62
C SER A 104 3.03 5.96 -27.15
N SER A 105 1.74 5.86 -26.82
CA SER A 105 1.27 5.53 -25.47
C SER A 105 1.18 4.02 -25.22
N ARG A 106 1.34 3.19 -26.26
CA ARG A 106 1.11 1.74 -26.20
C ARG A 106 2.27 0.90 -26.71
N GLU A 107 3.09 1.44 -27.61
CA GLU A 107 4.26 0.74 -28.13
C GLU A 107 5.51 1.02 -27.30
N GLY A 108 6.38 0.03 -27.19
CA GLY A 108 7.64 0.15 -26.49
C GLY A 108 8.66 -0.90 -26.89
N LEU A 109 9.83 -0.76 -26.29
CA LEU A 109 10.96 -1.67 -26.42
C LEU A 109 11.33 -2.18 -25.03
N ALA A 110 11.64 -3.45 -24.90
CA ALA A 110 12.24 -4.04 -23.72
C ALA A 110 13.53 -4.75 -24.12
N SER A 111 14.64 -4.41 -23.48
CA SER A 111 15.95 -5.00 -23.80
C SER A 111 16.64 -5.42 -22.52
N GLY A 112 17.28 -6.59 -22.55
CA GLY A 112 18.04 -7.13 -21.43
C GLY A 112 19.37 -7.72 -21.86
N ALA A 113 20.39 -7.51 -21.04
CA ALA A 113 21.68 -8.17 -21.17
C ALA A 113 21.72 -9.41 -20.27
N GLY A 114 22.24 -10.50 -20.82
CA GLY A 114 22.43 -11.77 -20.14
C GLY A 114 23.76 -11.78 -19.36
N SER A 115 23.81 -12.55 -18.29
CA SER A 115 25.02 -12.70 -17.46
C SER A 115 26.22 -13.31 -18.21
N ARG A 116 26.02 -13.90 -19.39
CA ARG A 116 27.07 -14.47 -20.25
C ARG A 116 27.36 -13.62 -21.50
N GLY A 117 26.85 -12.39 -21.55
CA GLY A 117 27.07 -11.46 -22.67
C GLY A 117 26.08 -11.61 -23.84
N SER A 118 25.08 -12.49 -23.71
CA SER A 118 23.95 -12.53 -24.64
C SER A 118 23.07 -11.29 -24.49
N TYR A 119 22.23 -10.97 -25.48
CA TYR A 119 21.22 -9.92 -25.34
C TYR A 119 19.87 -10.37 -25.88
N LEU A 120 18.80 -9.89 -25.26
CA LEU A 120 17.43 -10.13 -25.67
C LEU A 120 16.79 -8.77 -25.94
N SER A 121 16.19 -8.60 -27.12
CA SER A 121 15.48 -7.38 -27.49
C SER A 121 14.05 -7.69 -27.90
N CYS A 122 13.11 -6.96 -27.33
CA CYS A 122 11.68 -7.17 -27.49
C CYS A 122 11.00 -5.88 -27.94
N GLN A 123 10.16 -5.98 -28.96
CA GLN A 123 9.24 -4.92 -29.35
C GLN A 123 7.84 -5.31 -28.90
N TYR A 124 7.10 -4.37 -28.34
CA TYR A 124 5.79 -4.66 -27.78
C TYR A 124 4.78 -3.56 -28.03
N ALA A 125 3.51 -3.97 -28.08
CA ALA A 125 2.36 -3.10 -28.12
C ALA A 125 1.34 -3.55 -27.06
N MET A 126 0.93 -2.60 -26.22
CA MET A 126 -0.04 -2.81 -25.15
C MET A 126 -1.46 -2.58 -25.66
N ASN A 127 -2.32 -3.60 -25.51
CA ASN A 127 -3.75 -3.52 -25.82
C ASN A 127 -4.53 -2.88 -24.65
N SER A 128 -4.10 -3.11 -23.41
CA SER A 128 -4.63 -2.48 -22.19
C SER A 128 -3.48 -2.04 -21.26
N SER A 129 -3.78 -1.62 -20.03
CA SER A 129 -2.75 -1.32 -19.03
C SER A 129 -1.95 -2.55 -18.58
N THR A 130 -2.52 -3.76 -18.75
CA THR A 130 -1.95 -5.01 -18.26
C THR A 130 -1.76 -6.08 -19.33
N LEU A 131 -2.38 -5.92 -20.51
CA LEU A 131 -2.34 -6.89 -21.60
C LEU A 131 -1.67 -6.31 -22.83
N GLY A 132 -0.87 -7.12 -23.50
CA GLY A 132 -0.17 -6.73 -24.71
C GLY A 132 0.42 -7.91 -25.46
N MET A 133 1.01 -7.61 -26.60
CA MET A 133 1.70 -8.59 -27.43
C MET A 133 2.93 -7.98 -28.08
N GLY A 134 3.81 -8.82 -28.61
CA GLY A 134 5.02 -8.35 -29.24
C GLY A 134 5.85 -9.48 -29.83
N SER A 135 7.11 -9.16 -30.10
CA SER A 135 8.10 -10.12 -30.55
C SER A 135 9.42 -9.87 -29.85
N CYS A 136 10.17 -10.94 -29.60
CA CYS A 136 11.51 -10.87 -29.03
C CYS A 136 12.50 -11.61 -29.90
N ARG A 137 13.72 -11.08 -29.94
CA ARG A 137 14.87 -11.67 -30.62
C ARG A 137 16.03 -11.79 -29.65
N LEU A 138 16.52 -13.01 -29.50
CA LEU A 138 17.74 -13.32 -28.76
C LEU A 138 18.96 -13.12 -29.68
N SER A 139 20.12 -12.83 -29.10
CA SER A 139 21.41 -12.69 -29.81
C SER A 139 21.78 -13.93 -30.64
N SER A 140 21.32 -15.12 -30.25
CA SER A 140 21.49 -16.37 -31.02
C SER A 140 20.67 -16.42 -32.31
N GLY A 141 19.73 -15.50 -32.52
CA GLY A 141 18.76 -15.53 -33.63
C GLY A 141 17.45 -16.25 -33.30
N ALA A 142 17.27 -16.75 -32.07
CA ALA A 142 15.97 -17.26 -31.63
C ALA A 142 14.91 -16.14 -31.62
N LEU A 143 13.75 -16.43 -32.21
CA LEU A 143 12.62 -15.52 -32.31
C LEU A 143 11.45 -16.03 -31.47
N PHE A 144 10.85 -15.14 -30.69
CA PHE A 144 9.71 -15.46 -29.84
C PHE A 144 8.55 -14.51 -30.11
N THR A 145 7.33 -15.05 -30.09
CA THR A 145 6.11 -14.27 -29.96
C THR A 145 5.88 -13.97 -28.49
N MET A 146 5.72 -12.71 -28.14
CA MET A 146 5.58 -12.26 -26.76
C MET A 146 4.12 -11.98 -26.43
N HIS A 147 3.67 -12.46 -25.27
CA HIS A 147 2.37 -12.16 -24.68
C HIS A 147 2.59 -11.54 -23.31
N VAL A 148 2.03 -10.35 -23.11
CA VAL A 148 2.11 -9.59 -21.85
C VAL A 148 0.78 -9.70 -21.15
N GLY A 149 0.83 -10.07 -19.88
CA GLY A 149 -0.33 -10.26 -19.02
C GLY A 149 -1.03 -11.61 -19.26
N GLY A 150 -1.39 -12.23 -18.13
CA GLY A 150 -2.08 -13.51 -18.01
C GLY A 150 -2.51 -13.73 -16.57
#